data_AF-V7CWY2-F1
#
_entry.id   AF-V7CWY2-F1
#
_cell.length_a   1.000
_cell.length_b   1.000
_cell.length_c   1.000
_cell.angle_alpha   90.00
_cell.angle_beta   90.00
_cell.angle_gamma   90.00
#
_symmetry.space_group_name_H-M   'P 1'
#
loop_
_entity.id
_entity.type
_entity.pdbx_description
1 polymer ?
#
loop_
_entity_poly.entity_id
_entity_poly.type
_entity_poly.pdbx_seq_one_letter_code
_entity_poly.pdbx_strand_id
1 'polypeptide(L)'
;MWRERALIVLVFLLHLIHGENACPPSSCGKISNISYPFRLKGDQGCGRSIYELSCENNITLFSLVSGTFHVQAINYHNFTIRLVNPTLQQSNRSSLPCYFFSPSNFTTSYRSYLLYETPNHGSYLTIPWIYGSDHYTEPQHIVLLNCSHRVTGKRTYVDTGGCMNWEWKGYIYAMAGDLIAEDFEVGCHVKLVALTSWWGLDTNTYSYDMMHTALLYGFDLSWLSMICEDRCGPTYCYFNSFSQTLECEKEGRRYWWQPYNL
;
A
#
# COMPACT_ATOMS: atom_id res chain seq x y z
N MET A 1 44.66 2.13 -34.34
CA MET A 1 44.82 0.82 -33.66
C MET A 1 44.70 0.83 -32.13
N TRP A 2 45.47 1.59 -31.35
CA TRP A 2 45.33 1.56 -29.87
C TRP A 2 44.07 2.29 -29.32
N ARG A 3 43.69 3.42 -29.93
CA ARG A 3 42.46 4.16 -29.56
C ARG A 3 41.17 3.37 -29.83
N GLU A 4 41.12 2.62 -30.93
CA GLU A 4 39.95 1.80 -31.29
C GLU A 4 39.80 0.60 -30.34
N ARG A 5 40.91 -0.03 -29.95
CA ARG A 5 40.90 -1.12 -28.95
C ARG A 5 40.48 -0.61 -27.57
N ALA A 6 40.93 0.58 -27.16
CA ALA A 6 40.50 1.20 -25.91
C ALA A 6 39.01 1.56 -25.92
N LEU A 7 38.46 2.06 -27.04
CA LEU A 7 37.04 2.34 -27.20
C LEU A 7 36.19 1.08 -27.17
N ILE A 8 36.63 0.00 -27.85
CA ILE A 8 35.93 -1.29 -27.82
C ILE A 8 35.93 -1.86 -26.40
N VAL A 9 37.06 -1.79 -25.67
CA VAL A 9 37.14 -2.22 -24.27
C VAL A 9 36.26 -1.34 -23.37
N LEU A 10 36.21 -0.02 -23.59
CA LEU A 10 35.34 0.88 -22.82
C LEU A 10 33.86 0.59 -23.09
N VAL A 11 33.47 0.31 -24.34
CA VAL A 11 32.11 -0.06 -24.73
C VAL A 11 31.74 -1.43 -24.18
N PHE A 12 32.63 -2.43 -24.26
CA PHE A 12 32.42 -3.74 -23.63
C PHE A 12 32.33 -3.63 -22.11
N LEU A 13 33.16 -2.81 -21.47
CA LEU A 13 33.06 -2.52 -20.05
C LEU A 13 31.72 -1.85 -19.74
N LEU A 14 31.26 -0.86 -20.52
CA LEU A 14 29.95 -0.21 -20.41
C LEU A 14 28.77 -1.19 -20.55
N HIS A 15 28.89 -2.19 -21.42
CA HIS A 15 27.93 -3.30 -21.56
C HIS A 15 28.04 -4.30 -20.41
N LEU A 16 29.21 -4.47 -19.78
CA LEU A 16 29.39 -5.33 -18.61
C LEU A 16 28.92 -4.65 -17.30
N ILE A 17 28.89 -3.31 -17.22
CA ILE A 17 28.26 -2.58 -16.09
C ILE A 17 26.73 -2.58 -16.22
N HIS A 18 26.20 -2.63 -17.43
CA HIS A 18 24.78 -2.90 -17.71
C HIS A 18 24.58 -4.39 -17.88
N GLY A 19 24.69 -5.13 -16.77
CA GLY A 19 24.46 -6.58 -16.79
C GLY A 19 23.19 -6.94 -17.55
N GLU A 20 23.27 -7.99 -18.38
CA GLU A 20 22.21 -8.54 -19.24
C GLU A 20 20.92 -8.98 -18.50
N ASN A 21 20.74 -8.61 -17.23
CA ASN A 21 19.58 -8.91 -16.39
C ASN A 21 18.97 -7.67 -15.70
N ALA A 22 19.41 -6.45 -16.03
CA ALA A 22 18.84 -5.23 -15.47
C ALA A 22 17.63 -4.78 -16.30
N CYS A 23 16.42 -5.04 -15.79
CA CYS A 23 15.20 -4.56 -16.42
C CYS A 23 15.18 -3.02 -16.44
N PRO A 24 15.12 -2.39 -17.62
CA PRO A 24 14.99 -0.95 -17.68
C PRO A 24 13.67 -0.54 -17.02
N PRO A 25 13.63 0.58 -16.28
CA PRO A 25 12.41 1.04 -15.65
C PRO A 25 11.36 1.42 -16.72
N SER A 26 10.14 0.95 -16.50
CA SER A 26 8.95 1.27 -17.31
C SER A 26 8.22 2.49 -16.75
N SER A 27 7.23 3.00 -17.49
CA SER A 27 6.40 4.12 -17.04
C SER A 27 4.95 4.01 -17.54
N CYS A 28 4.01 4.56 -16.77
CA CYS A 28 2.61 4.71 -17.14
C CYS A 28 1.97 5.90 -16.40
N GLY A 29 1.45 6.87 -17.15
CA GLY A 29 0.79 8.03 -16.56
C GLY A 29 1.67 8.85 -15.65
N LYS A 30 1.19 9.06 -14.42
CA LYS A 30 1.91 9.77 -13.35
C LYS A 30 3.13 8.99 -12.84
N ILE A 31 3.17 7.67 -13.02
CA ILE A 31 4.23 6.82 -12.50
C ILE A 31 5.32 6.67 -13.57
N SER A 32 6.41 7.41 -13.40
CA SER A 32 7.52 7.47 -14.37
C SER A 32 8.62 6.43 -14.15
N ASN A 33 8.67 5.80 -12.98
CA ASN A 33 9.72 4.84 -12.61
C ASN A 33 9.10 3.57 -12.01
N ILE A 34 8.73 2.64 -12.90
CA ILE A 34 8.25 1.30 -12.56
C ILE A 34 9.44 0.35 -12.75
N SER A 35 10.04 -0.06 -11.64
CA SER A 35 11.17 -0.97 -11.59
C SER A 35 10.87 -2.11 -10.64
N TYR A 36 11.79 -3.07 -10.54
CA TYR A 36 11.69 -4.17 -9.58
C TYR A 36 11.33 -3.67 -8.18
N PRO A 37 10.37 -4.28 -7.47
CA PRO A 37 9.69 -5.55 -7.82
C PRO A 37 8.51 -5.42 -8.77
N PHE A 38 8.05 -4.20 -9.07
CA PHE A 38 6.91 -3.98 -9.92
C PHE A 38 7.24 -4.23 -11.39
N ARG A 39 6.20 -4.56 -12.16
CA ARG A 39 6.27 -4.69 -13.61
C ARG A 39 4.96 -4.24 -14.23
N LEU A 40 4.98 -3.77 -15.48
CA LEU A 40 3.74 -3.62 -16.23
C LEU A 40 3.32 -4.97 -16.81
N LYS A 41 2.00 -5.17 -16.96
CA LYS A 41 1.44 -6.31 -17.67
C LYS A 41 2.00 -6.36 -19.10
N GLY A 42 2.73 -7.44 -19.41
CA GLY A 42 3.42 -7.61 -20.70
C GLY A 42 4.95 -7.54 -20.60
N ASP A 43 5.51 -7.00 -19.50
CA ASP A 43 6.95 -6.96 -19.25
C ASP A 43 7.46 -8.33 -18.76
N GLN A 44 7.48 -9.30 -19.68
CA GLN A 44 7.96 -10.66 -19.38
C GLN A 44 9.46 -10.66 -19.09
N GLY A 45 9.87 -11.36 -18.04
CA GLY A 45 11.27 -11.43 -17.59
C GLY A 45 11.66 -10.34 -16.59
N CYS A 46 10.76 -9.38 -16.30
CA CYS A 46 11.01 -8.27 -15.38
C CYS A 46 10.04 -8.25 -14.21
N GLY A 47 10.52 -7.79 -13.04
CA GLY A 47 9.73 -7.72 -11.82
C GLY A 47 9.19 -9.07 -11.35
N ARG A 48 8.28 -9.02 -10.38
CA ARG A 48 7.60 -10.20 -9.84
C ARG A 48 6.14 -10.22 -10.30
N SER A 49 5.61 -11.39 -10.63
CA SER A 49 4.23 -11.55 -11.09
C SER A 49 3.18 -11.09 -10.09
N ILE A 50 3.46 -11.24 -8.79
CA ILE A 50 2.59 -10.78 -7.70
C ILE A 50 2.58 -9.25 -7.52
N TYR A 51 3.51 -8.53 -8.14
CA TYR A 51 3.59 -7.06 -8.16
C TYR A 51 3.32 -6.50 -9.56
N GLU A 52 2.52 -7.20 -10.36
CA GLU A 52 2.12 -6.76 -11.69
C GLU A 52 1.13 -5.59 -11.61
N LEU A 53 1.42 -4.54 -12.38
CA LEU A 53 0.62 -3.34 -12.54
C LEU A 53 -0.03 -3.34 -13.93
N SER A 54 -1.28 -2.89 -14.00
CA SER A 54 -1.94 -2.61 -15.28
C SER A 54 -1.79 -1.14 -15.64
N CYS A 55 -1.80 -0.83 -16.94
CA CYS A 55 -1.82 0.54 -17.44
C CYS A 55 -3.03 0.71 -18.36
N GLU A 56 -4.03 1.47 -17.92
CA GLU A 56 -5.26 1.70 -18.67
C GLU A 56 -5.49 3.20 -18.83
N ASN A 57 -5.66 3.68 -20.06
CA ASN A 57 -5.87 5.10 -20.36
C ASN A 57 -4.86 6.04 -19.67
N ASN A 58 -3.58 5.64 -19.66
CA ASN A 58 -2.50 6.38 -19.00
C ASN A 58 -2.66 6.49 -17.47
N ILE A 59 -3.35 5.54 -16.84
CA ILE A 59 -3.50 5.40 -15.39
C ILE A 59 -2.89 4.06 -14.96
N THR A 60 -1.99 4.10 -13.98
CA THR A 60 -1.40 2.90 -13.39
C THR A 60 -2.36 2.32 -12.35
N LEU A 61 -2.63 1.01 -12.45
CA LEU A 61 -3.57 0.29 -11.62
C LEU A 61 -2.88 -0.87 -10.89
N PHE A 62 -3.29 -1.13 -9.65
CA PHE A 62 -2.86 -2.29 -8.88
C PHE A 62 -4.08 -3.03 -8.33
N SER A 63 -4.17 -4.34 -8.59
CA SER A 63 -5.41 -5.11 -8.39
C SER A 63 -5.33 -6.02 -7.17
N LEU A 64 -5.66 -5.55 -5.99
CA LEU A 64 -5.69 -6.39 -4.79
C LEU A 64 -6.93 -7.29 -4.74
N VAL A 65 -6.95 -8.25 -3.81
CA VAL A 65 -8.15 -9.08 -3.53
C VAL A 65 -9.38 -8.23 -3.21
N SER A 66 -9.19 -7.08 -2.56
CA SER A 66 -10.27 -6.15 -2.22
C SER A 66 -10.76 -5.31 -3.40
N GLY A 67 -10.02 -5.28 -4.51
CA GLY A 67 -10.38 -4.52 -5.71
C GLY A 67 -9.18 -3.88 -6.41
N THR A 68 -9.48 -3.12 -7.46
CA THR A 68 -8.47 -2.44 -8.27
C THR A 68 -8.34 -0.98 -7.87
N PHE A 69 -7.11 -0.57 -7.54
CA PHE A 69 -6.78 0.75 -7.03
C PHE A 69 -5.92 1.53 -8.02
N HIS A 70 -6.05 2.86 -8.01
CA HIS A 70 -5.15 3.75 -8.72
C HIS A 70 -3.84 3.88 -7.94
N VAL A 71 -2.71 3.73 -8.62
CA VAL A 71 -1.39 3.95 -8.03
C VAL A 71 -1.07 5.45 -8.06
N GLN A 72 -0.88 6.03 -6.88
CA GLN A 72 -0.58 7.46 -6.73
C GLN A 72 0.91 7.76 -6.65
N ALA A 73 1.69 6.85 -6.06
CA ALA A 73 3.13 6.96 -5.91
C ALA A 73 3.73 5.57 -5.62
N ILE A 74 4.98 5.38 -6.05
CA ILE A 74 5.82 4.25 -5.65
C ILE A 74 7.08 4.86 -5.04
N ASN A 75 7.38 4.51 -3.80
CA ASN A 75 8.55 5.00 -3.10
C ASN A 75 9.50 3.83 -2.80
N TYR A 76 10.59 3.79 -3.56
CA TYR A 76 11.61 2.74 -3.42
C TYR A 76 12.50 2.95 -2.19
N HIS A 77 12.54 4.14 -1.57
CA HIS A 77 13.36 4.39 -0.38
C HIS A 77 12.80 3.73 0.87
N ASN A 78 11.48 3.80 1.06
CA ASN A 78 10.80 3.23 2.22
C ASN A 78 9.98 1.98 1.86
N PHE A 79 10.08 1.51 0.61
CA PHE A 79 9.38 0.35 0.08
C PHE A 79 7.85 0.45 0.16
N THR A 80 7.26 1.65 -0.04
CA THR A 80 5.81 1.87 -0.04
C THR A 80 5.21 2.09 -1.44
N ILE A 81 4.02 1.54 -1.70
CA ILE A 81 3.17 1.89 -2.84
C ILE A 81 1.91 2.56 -2.30
N ARG A 82 1.64 3.78 -2.78
CA ARG A 82 0.43 4.51 -2.40
C ARG A 82 -0.70 4.21 -3.37
N LEU A 83 -1.82 3.77 -2.82
CA LEU A 83 -3.01 3.38 -3.55
C LEU A 83 -4.19 4.28 -3.16
N VAL A 84 -5.01 4.66 -4.13
CA VAL A 84 -6.27 5.35 -3.88
C VAL A 84 -7.42 4.63 -4.57
N ASN A 85 -8.59 4.64 -3.93
CA ASN A 85 -9.78 4.06 -4.50
C ASN A 85 -10.24 4.90 -5.72
N PRO A 86 -10.41 4.29 -6.92
CA PRO A 86 -10.73 5.03 -8.14
C PRO A 86 -12.11 5.70 -8.13
N THR A 87 -13.02 5.26 -7.26
CA THR A 87 -14.38 5.82 -7.20
C THR A 87 -14.44 7.11 -6.38
N LEU A 88 -13.38 7.43 -5.64
CA LEU A 88 -13.28 8.69 -4.90
C LEU A 88 -13.02 9.83 -5.87
N GLN A 89 -13.85 10.88 -5.79
CA GLN A 89 -13.73 12.07 -6.61
C GLN A 89 -13.58 13.30 -5.73
N GLN A 90 -12.58 14.12 -6.04
CA GLN A 90 -12.28 15.33 -5.27
C GLN A 90 -13.42 16.36 -5.30
N SER A 91 -14.17 16.45 -6.40
CA SER A 91 -15.31 17.36 -6.57
C SER A 91 -16.60 16.84 -5.92
N ASN A 92 -16.66 15.55 -5.58
CA ASN A 92 -17.86 14.91 -5.05
C ASN A 92 -17.59 14.35 -3.65
N ARG A 93 -17.95 15.12 -2.62
CA ARG A 93 -17.82 14.70 -1.20
C ARG A 93 -18.77 13.55 -0.81
N SER A 94 -19.74 13.25 -1.67
CA SER A 94 -20.60 12.07 -1.59
C SER A 94 -19.95 10.81 -2.15
N SER A 95 -18.79 10.93 -2.81
CA SER A 95 -18.09 9.77 -3.35
C SER A 95 -17.62 8.87 -2.22
N LEU A 96 -18.06 7.63 -2.29
CA LEU A 96 -17.65 6.57 -1.39
C LEU A 96 -16.55 5.74 -2.02
N PRO A 97 -15.60 5.22 -1.23
CA PRO A 97 -14.77 4.12 -1.68
C PRO A 97 -15.70 2.95 -2.06
N CYS A 98 -15.66 2.45 -3.29
CA CYS A 98 -16.50 1.31 -3.70
C CYS A 98 -15.86 -0.05 -3.44
N TYR A 99 -14.58 -0.06 -3.03
CA TYR A 99 -13.86 -1.28 -2.70
C TYR A 99 -13.76 -1.40 -1.19
N PHE A 100 -14.30 -2.50 -0.68
CA PHE A 100 -14.44 -2.77 0.74
C PHE A 100 -13.28 -3.65 1.20
N PHE A 101 -12.72 -3.32 2.35
CA PHE A 101 -11.96 -4.29 3.13
C PHE A 101 -12.94 -4.93 4.14
N SER A 102 -13.12 -6.25 4.07
CA SER A 102 -14.03 -6.98 4.96
C SER A 102 -13.52 -6.91 6.41
N PRO A 103 -14.40 -6.78 7.44
CA PRO A 103 -14.06 -6.94 8.86
C PRO A 103 -13.21 -8.20 9.16
N SER A 104 -13.40 -9.28 8.41
CA SER A 104 -12.62 -10.52 8.54
C SER A 104 -11.14 -10.37 8.16
N ASN A 105 -10.79 -9.34 7.39
CA ASN A 105 -9.41 -9.03 7.00
C ASN A 105 -8.65 -8.26 8.10
N PHE A 106 -9.30 -7.94 9.24
CA PHE A 106 -8.73 -7.17 10.35
C PHE A 106 -8.40 -8.02 11.58
N THR A 107 -8.40 -9.36 11.48
CA THR A 107 -7.72 -10.17 12.50
C THR A 107 -6.21 -9.93 12.39
N THR A 108 -5.49 -9.97 13.52
CA THR A 108 -4.04 -9.75 13.87
C THR A 108 -2.97 -10.40 12.98
N SER A 109 -3.34 -10.60 11.74
CA SER A 109 -2.73 -11.29 10.63
C SER A 109 -2.45 -10.32 9.48
N TYR A 110 -2.34 -9.01 9.80
CA TYR A 110 -1.90 -7.95 8.88
C TYR A 110 -0.57 -8.30 8.20
N ARG A 111 0.20 -9.21 8.81
CA ARG A 111 1.43 -9.79 8.27
C ARG A 111 1.24 -10.84 7.17
N SER A 112 0.04 -11.39 6.96
CA SER A 112 -0.15 -12.61 6.17
C SER A 112 -1.29 -12.62 5.14
N TYR A 113 -2.15 -11.60 5.03
CA TYR A 113 -3.37 -11.72 4.20
C TYR A 113 -3.66 -10.61 3.18
N LEU A 114 -2.71 -9.76 2.80
CA LEU A 114 -2.82 -9.01 1.53
C LEU A 114 -2.37 -9.85 0.32
N LEU A 115 -2.55 -11.18 0.39
CA LEU A 115 -2.13 -12.13 -0.63
C LEU A 115 -3.27 -12.39 -1.62
N TYR A 116 -2.94 -12.23 -2.90
CA TYR A 116 -3.73 -12.60 -4.07
C TYR A 116 -4.10 -14.09 -4.06
N GLU A 117 -5.31 -14.44 -4.52
CA GLU A 117 -5.59 -15.77 -5.04
C GLU A 117 -4.86 -15.95 -6.38
N THR A 118 -4.03 -16.98 -6.51
CA THR A 118 -3.53 -17.40 -7.83
C THR A 118 -4.45 -18.48 -8.41
N PRO A 119 -4.80 -18.45 -9.71
CA PRO A 119 -5.76 -19.41 -10.28
C PRO A 119 -5.29 -20.87 -10.26
N ASN A 120 -4.00 -21.15 -10.08
CA ASN A 120 -3.44 -22.49 -10.34
C ASN A 120 -2.66 -23.15 -9.20
N HIS A 121 -2.50 -22.54 -8.03
CA HIS A 121 -1.94 -23.24 -6.87
C HIS A 121 -2.58 -22.68 -5.59
N GLY A 122 -3.45 -23.47 -4.96
CA GLY A 122 -4.02 -23.22 -3.63
C GLY A 122 -2.98 -23.34 -2.51
N SER A 123 -1.84 -22.69 -2.66
CA SER A 123 -0.79 -22.60 -1.64
C SER A 123 -0.84 -21.20 -1.05
N TYR A 124 -1.38 -21.09 0.16
CA TYR A 124 -1.15 -19.95 1.03
C TYR A 124 0.36 -19.73 1.15
N LEU A 125 0.87 -18.58 0.71
CA LEU A 125 2.23 -18.17 1.06
C LEU A 125 2.21 -17.85 2.55
N THR A 126 2.43 -18.86 3.38
CA THR A 126 2.84 -18.65 4.76
C THR A 126 4.20 -17.95 4.71
N ILE A 127 4.20 -16.62 4.82
CA ILE A 127 5.43 -15.87 5.08
C ILE A 127 5.91 -16.38 6.45
N PRO A 128 7.08 -17.06 6.53
CA PRO A 128 7.65 -17.44 7.81
C PRO A 128 7.79 -16.18 8.66
N TRP A 129 7.45 -16.26 9.94
CA TRP A 129 7.60 -15.17 10.90
C TRP A 129 8.94 -14.44 10.71
N ILE A 130 8.94 -13.31 9.99
CA ILE A 130 10.11 -12.44 9.95
C ILE A 130 10.13 -11.75 11.30
N TYR A 131 10.93 -12.29 12.22
CA TYR A 131 11.36 -11.55 13.41
C TYR A 131 12.00 -10.27 12.87
N GLY A 132 11.31 -9.15 13.03
CA GLY A 132 11.67 -7.88 12.43
C GLY A 132 10.61 -6.88 12.84
N SER A 133 10.95 -5.91 13.67
CA SER A 133 10.04 -4.86 14.10
C SER A 133 9.77 -3.94 12.93
N ASP A 134 8.77 -4.29 12.14
CA ASP A 134 8.24 -3.45 11.07
C ASP A 134 7.67 -2.19 11.75
N HIS A 135 8.47 -1.14 11.87
CA HIS A 135 8.00 0.20 12.28
C HIS A 135 7.28 0.85 11.10
N TYR A 136 6.44 0.09 10.41
CA TYR A 136 5.49 0.64 9.46
C TYR A 136 4.37 1.25 10.28
N THR A 137 4.13 2.54 10.08
CA THR A 137 2.87 3.14 10.53
C THR A 137 1.76 2.46 9.76
N GLU A 138 1.04 1.57 10.43
CA GLU A 138 -0.16 0.93 9.88
C GLU A 138 -1.10 2.02 9.36
N PRO A 139 -1.73 1.82 8.18
CA PRO A 139 -2.69 2.79 7.69
C PRO A 139 -3.81 2.95 8.71
N GLN A 140 -4.20 4.19 8.92
CA GLN A 140 -5.34 4.54 9.76
C GLN A 140 -6.63 4.14 9.07
N HIS A 141 -7.66 3.93 9.89
CA HIS A 141 -8.95 3.42 9.43
C HIS A 141 -9.96 4.56 9.47
N ILE A 142 -10.78 4.65 8.43
CA ILE A 142 -11.98 5.47 8.38
C ILE A 142 -13.18 4.53 8.23
N VAL A 143 -14.09 4.57 9.20
CA VAL A 143 -15.25 3.69 9.29
C VAL A 143 -16.52 4.49 9.11
N LEU A 144 -17.36 4.04 8.19
CA LEU A 144 -18.71 4.55 8.03
C LEU A 144 -19.70 3.65 8.74
N LEU A 145 -20.50 4.27 9.58
CA LEU A 145 -21.52 3.66 10.39
C LEU A 145 -22.90 4.07 9.91
N ASN A 146 -23.84 3.13 9.98
CA ASN A 146 -25.26 3.43 9.91
C ASN A 146 -25.92 3.04 11.24
N CYS A 147 -26.52 4.02 11.91
CA CYS A 147 -27.19 3.86 13.19
C CYS A 147 -28.70 3.98 13.06
N SER A 148 -29.43 3.17 13.83
CA SER A 148 -30.90 3.22 13.91
C SER A 148 -31.44 4.46 14.65
N HIS A 149 -30.59 5.13 15.41
CA HIS A 149 -30.91 6.27 16.25
C HIS A 149 -29.75 7.28 16.27
N ARG A 150 -30.04 8.51 16.69
CA ARG A 150 -29.04 9.57 16.78
C ARG A 150 -28.10 9.29 17.96
N VAL A 151 -26.80 9.33 17.69
CA VAL A 151 -25.77 9.28 18.73
C VAL A 151 -25.46 10.70 19.21
N THR A 152 -25.42 10.91 20.52
CA THR A 152 -25.21 12.22 21.15
C THR A 152 -24.10 12.18 22.20
N GLY A 153 -23.31 13.25 22.30
CA GLY A 153 -22.28 13.38 23.33
C GLY A 153 -20.96 12.66 23.04
N LYS A 154 -20.87 11.89 21.95
CA LYS A 154 -19.63 11.24 21.49
C LYS A 154 -19.01 11.99 20.30
N ARG A 155 -17.79 12.50 20.47
CA ARG A 155 -17.07 13.26 19.43
C ARG A 155 -16.53 12.39 18.29
N THR A 156 -16.28 11.11 18.56
CA THR A 156 -15.82 10.13 17.57
C THR A 156 -16.84 9.86 16.48
N TYR A 157 -18.13 10.08 16.76
CA TYR A 157 -19.23 9.98 15.79
C TYR A 157 -19.37 11.27 15.00
N VAL A 158 -18.61 11.39 13.90
CA VAL A 158 -18.65 12.58 13.05
C VAL A 158 -19.77 12.48 12.05
N ASP A 159 -20.70 13.44 12.09
CA ASP A 159 -21.80 13.55 11.15
C ASP A 159 -21.26 13.79 9.73
N THR A 160 -21.71 13.00 8.75
CA THR A 160 -21.30 13.15 7.36
C THR A 160 -22.03 14.29 6.63
N GLY A 161 -22.85 15.09 7.32
CA GLY A 161 -23.49 16.29 6.79
C GLY A 161 -24.47 16.03 5.65
N GLY A 162 -25.05 14.83 5.58
CA GLY A 162 -25.91 14.41 4.47
C GLY A 162 -25.18 14.22 3.13
N CYS A 163 -23.84 14.23 3.12
CA CYS A 163 -23.08 13.98 1.90
C CYS A 163 -23.30 12.56 1.35
N MET A 164 -23.79 11.60 2.13
CA MET A 164 -24.02 10.24 1.65
C MET A 164 -25.39 10.10 0.97
N ASN A 165 -25.41 9.57 -0.26
CA ASN A 165 -26.63 9.40 -1.05
C ASN A 165 -27.59 8.33 -0.45
N TRP A 166 -28.73 8.82 0.07
CA TRP A 166 -30.13 8.33 0.20
C TRP A 166 -30.54 6.84 0.28
N GLU A 167 -29.73 5.84 -0.06
CA GLU A 167 -30.18 4.43 0.07
C GLU A 167 -30.16 3.93 1.52
N TRP A 168 -29.46 4.63 2.40
CA TRP A 168 -29.24 4.19 3.77
C TRP A 168 -30.25 4.87 4.68
N LYS A 169 -31.30 4.14 5.05
CA LYS A 169 -32.20 4.58 6.13
C LYS A 169 -31.41 4.55 7.44
N GLY A 170 -31.30 5.70 8.11
CA GLY A 170 -30.66 5.83 9.42
C GLY A 170 -29.76 7.06 9.56
N TYR A 171 -29.03 7.13 10.66
CA TYR A 171 -28.07 8.18 10.98
C TYR A 171 -26.67 7.73 10.56
N ILE A 172 -26.03 8.49 9.68
CA ILE A 172 -24.72 8.14 9.11
C ILE A 172 -23.62 8.90 9.82
N TYR A 173 -22.63 8.15 10.28
CA TYR A 173 -21.47 8.70 10.96
C TYR A 173 -20.19 8.16 10.34
N ALA A 174 -19.14 8.97 10.42
CA ALA A 174 -17.78 8.57 10.13
C ALA A 174 -16.96 8.57 11.42
N MET A 175 -16.12 7.55 11.59
CA MET A 175 -15.13 7.45 12.64
C MET A 175 -13.74 7.29 12.01
N ALA A 176 -12.72 7.88 12.61
CA ALA A 176 -11.32 7.69 12.24
C ALA A 176 -10.49 7.26 13.44
N GLY A 177 -9.52 6.38 13.18
CA GLY A 177 -8.56 5.89 14.17
C GLY A 177 -8.67 4.40 14.42
N ASP A 178 -8.23 3.97 15.60
CA ASP A 178 -8.25 2.57 16.01
C ASP A 178 -9.69 2.12 16.28
N LEU A 179 -10.01 0.91 15.82
CA LEU A 179 -11.36 0.37 15.90
C LEU A 179 -11.50 -0.52 17.12
N ILE A 180 -11.97 0.05 18.23
CA ILE A 180 -12.25 -0.70 19.46
C ILE A 180 -13.73 -1.07 19.47
N ALA A 181 -14.02 -2.36 19.69
CA ALA A 181 -15.39 -2.86 19.69
C ALA A 181 -16.31 -2.12 20.69
N GLU A 182 -15.73 -1.67 21.80
CA GLU A 182 -16.40 -0.93 22.88
C GLU A 182 -16.83 0.49 22.47
N ASP A 183 -16.26 1.06 21.41
CA ASP A 183 -16.60 2.40 20.94
C ASP A 183 -17.95 2.43 20.21
N PHE A 184 -18.39 1.28 19.66
CA PHE A 184 -19.61 1.16 18.87
C PHE A 184 -20.87 1.07 19.74
N GLU A 185 -21.72 2.08 19.58
CA GLU A 185 -23.07 2.13 20.14
C GLU A 185 -24.00 1.02 19.63
N VAL A 186 -24.85 0.54 20.52
CA VAL A 186 -25.85 -0.50 20.22
C VAL A 186 -26.83 0.03 19.18
N GLY A 187 -26.94 -0.65 18.04
CA GLY A 187 -27.81 -0.23 16.93
C GLY A 187 -27.08 0.58 15.85
N CYS A 188 -25.77 0.76 15.99
CA CYS A 188 -24.88 1.19 14.91
C CYS A 188 -24.20 -0.01 14.26
N HIS A 189 -24.17 -0.03 12.92
CA HIS A 189 -23.55 -1.08 12.14
C HIS A 189 -22.45 -0.51 11.25
N VAL A 190 -21.28 -1.17 11.27
CA VAL A 190 -20.22 -0.93 10.29
C VAL A 190 -20.73 -1.26 8.91
N LYS A 191 -20.56 -0.31 8.00
CA LYS A 191 -20.98 -0.47 6.62
C LYS A 191 -19.81 -0.39 5.66
N LEU A 192 -18.81 0.42 5.99
CA LEU A 192 -17.61 0.55 5.19
C LEU A 192 -16.41 0.80 6.11
N VAL A 193 -15.29 0.19 5.75
CA VAL A 193 -13.98 0.51 6.31
C VAL A 193 -13.07 0.86 5.14
N ALA A 194 -12.41 2.01 5.24
CA ALA A 194 -11.41 2.45 4.29
C ALA A 194 -10.10 2.78 4.99
N LEU A 195 -9.01 2.65 4.25
CA LEU A 195 -7.66 2.88 4.73
C LEU A 195 -7.16 4.24 4.28
N THR A 196 -6.35 4.87 5.12
CA THR A 196 -5.59 6.06 4.77
C THR A 196 -4.24 6.09 5.48
N SER A 197 -3.20 6.55 4.80
CA SER A 197 -1.89 6.81 5.40
C SER A 197 -1.67 8.30 5.66
N TRP A 198 -2.74 9.09 5.72
CA TRP A 198 -2.67 10.51 6.05
C TRP A 198 -2.32 10.72 7.53
N TRP A 199 -1.05 11.01 7.78
CA TRP A 199 -0.56 11.57 9.05
C TRP A 199 -1.33 12.84 9.45
N GLY A 200 -2.22 12.74 10.42
CA GLY A 200 -2.94 13.90 10.98
C GLY A 200 -4.42 13.70 11.31
N LEU A 201 -4.98 12.49 11.19
CA LEU A 201 -6.30 12.22 11.78
C LEU A 201 -6.15 12.03 13.29
N ASP A 202 -6.48 13.05 14.07
CA ASP A 202 -6.61 12.98 15.53
C ASP A 202 -8.07 12.81 15.94
N THR A 203 -8.36 11.71 16.63
CA THR A 203 -9.65 11.18 17.14
C THR A 203 -10.67 12.21 17.66
N ASN A 204 -10.24 13.38 18.12
CA ASN A 204 -11.11 14.33 18.83
C ASN A 204 -11.43 15.63 18.09
N THR A 205 -10.90 15.86 16.89
CA THR A 205 -11.00 17.18 16.22
C THR A 205 -11.32 17.16 14.72
N TYR A 206 -11.42 16.01 14.06
CA TYR A 206 -11.65 15.97 12.61
C TYR A 206 -13.10 16.21 12.20
N SER A 207 -13.30 16.87 11.06
CA SER A 207 -14.56 16.92 10.33
C SER A 207 -14.61 15.84 9.25
N TYR A 208 -15.80 15.54 8.73
CA TYR A 208 -15.93 14.62 7.59
C TYR A 208 -15.15 15.12 6.36
N ASP A 209 -14.99 16.43 6.17
CA ASP A 209 -14.16 16.97 5.08
C ASP A 209 -12.68 16.60 5.21
N MET A 210 -12.15 16.60 6.44
CA MET A 210 -10.78 16.15 6.70
C MET A 210 -10.64 14.66 6.44
N MET A 211 -11.64 13.86 6.86
CA MET A 211 -11.67 12.42 6.62
C MET A 211 -11.75 12.11 5.11
N HIS A 212 -12.58 12.84 4.36
CA HIS A 212 -12.67 12.69 2.90
C HIS A 212 -11.35 13.06 2.20
N THR A 213 -10.69 14.12 2.67
CA THR A 213 -9.35 14.49 2.18
C THR A 213 -8.32 13.39 2.46
N ALA A 214 -8.37 12.78 3.65
CA ALA A 214 -7.50 11.66 3.99
C ALA A 214 -7.79 10.42 3.12
N LEU A 215 -9.05 10.15 2.75
CA LEU A 215 -9.40 9.10 1.80
C LEU A 215 -8.84 9.38 0.39
N LEU A 216 -8.87 10.64 -0.06
CA LEU A 216 -8.31 11.05 -1.35
C LEU A 216 -6.78 10.96 -1.40
N TYR A 217 -6.10 11.08 -0.25
CA TYR A 217 -4.68 10.79 -0.16
C TYR A 217 -4.37 9.33 -0.46
N GLY A 218 -5.23 8.42 0.02
CA GLY A 218 -5.06 6.98 -0.13
C GLY A 218 -4.26 6.35 1.01
N PHE A 219 -3.83 5.11 0.81
CA PHE A 219 -3.10 4.32 1.80
C PHE A 219 -1.84 3.71 1.18
N ASP A 220 -0.81 3.56 2.02
CA ASP A 220 0.48 3.00 1.65
C ASP A 220 0.50 1.51 1.99
N LEU A 221 0.91 0.68 1.03
CA LEU A 221 1.25 -0.73 1.24
C LEU A 221 2.76 -0.94 1.18
N SER A 222 3.27 -1.75 2.10
CA SER A 222 4.67 -2.13 2.15
C SER A 222 4.97 -3.33 1.25
N TRP A 223 6.11 -3.30 0.55
CA TRP A 223 6.75 -4.52 0.03
C TRP A 223 8.07 -4.85 0.73
N LEU A 224 8.30 -4.27 1.92
CA LEU A 224 9.50 -4.51 2.73
C LEU A 224 9.71 -6.01 3.01
N SER A 225 8.65 -6.73 3.34
CA SER A 225 8.73 -8.18 3.59
C SER A 225 9.32 -8.95 2.40
N MET A 226 8.94 -8.59 1.17
CA MET A 226 9.45 -9.27 -0.01
C MET A 226 10.92 -8.93 -0.26
N ILE A 227 11.32 -7.66 -0.14
CA ILE A 227 12.72 -7.29 -0.36
C ILE A 227 13.62 -7.85 0.75
N CYS A 228 13.10 -7.97 1.98
CA CYS A 228 13.75 -8.68 3.08
C CYS A 228 14.01 -10.15 2.73
N GLU A 229 13.01 -10.86 2.23
CA GLU A 229 13.18 -12.25 1.79
C GLU A 229 14.22 -12.36 0.66
N ASP A 230 14.15 -11.46 -0.33
CA ASP A 230 15.01 -11.45 -1.51
C ASP A 230 16.50 -11.17 -1.17
N ARG A 231 16.76 -10.25 -0.23
CA ARG A 231 18.12 -9.76 0.07
C ARG A 231 18.72 -10.32 1.35
N CYS A 232 17.89 -10.61 2.35
CA CYS A 232 18.33 -11.13 3.64
C CYS A 232 18.09 -12.64 3.78
N GLY A 233 17.19 -13.22 2.98
CA GLY A 233 16.71 -14.59 3.20
C GLY A 233 15.92 -14.71 4.52
N PRO A 234 15.79 -15.93 5.09
CA PRO A 234 15.00 -16.16 6.31
C PRO A 234 15.77 -15.71 7.57
N THR A 235 15.98 -14.40 7.71
CA THR A 235 16.78 -13.79 8.79
C THR A 235 16.08 -12.56 9.36
N TYR A 236 16.63 -11.98 10.41
CA TYR A 236 16.08 -10.74 10.97
C TYR A 236 16.31 -9.62 9.96
N CYS A 237 15.24 -8.96 9.51
CA CYS A 237 15.30 -7.90 8.53
C CYS A 237 14.38 -6.75 8.90
N TYR A 238 14.88 -5.53 8.76
CA TYR A 238 14.11 -4.31 8.98
C TYR A 238 14.65 -3.14 8.16
N PHE A 239 13.81 -2.12 7.98
CA PHE A 239 14.23 -0.87 7.36
C PHE A 239 14.65 0.13 8.44
N ASN A 240 15.87 0.64 8.34
CA ASN A 240 16.35 1.72 9.19
C ASN A 240 16.06 3.06 8.51
N SER A 241 15.10 3.82 9.04
CA SER A 241 14.67 5.10 8.48
C SER A 241 15.73 6.20 8.62
N PHE A 242 16.64 6.10 9.59
CA PHE A 242 17.70 7.08 9.80
C PHE A 242 18.82 6.92 8.77
N SER A 243 19.32 5.70 8.59
CA SER A 243 20.34 5.40 7.59
C SER A 243 19.78 5.22 6.17
N GLN A 244 18.46 5.07 6.04
CA GLN A 244 17.76 4.71 4.82
C GLN A 244 18.30 3.42 4.19
N THR A 245 18.52 2.39 5.02
CA THR A 245 19.06 1.10 4.58
C THR A 245 18.18 -0.05 5.01
N LEU A 246 18.13 -1.08 4.17
CA LEU A 246 17.60 -2.40 4.55
C LEU A 246 18.68 -3.12 5.36
N GLU A 247 18.44 -3.34 6.66
CA GLU A 247 19.37 -4.01 7.54
C GLU A 247 18.97 -5.47 7.76
N CYS A 248 19.94 -6.36 7.59
CA CYS A 248 19.81 -7.79 7.80
C CYS A 248 20.72 -8.23 8.96
N GLU A 249 20.24 -9.11 9.82
CA GLU A 249 21.04 -9.75 10.87
C GLU A 249 20.90 -11.28 10.79
N LYS A 250 22.05 -11.95 10.58
CA LYS A 250 22.16 -13.41 10.52
C LYS A 250 23.31 -13.87 11.39
N GLU A 251 23.03 -14.75 12.35
CA GLU A 251 24.06 -15.38 13.20
C GLU A 251 25.01 -14.35 13.87
N GLY A 252 24.46 -13.20 14.29
CA GLY A 252 25.23 -12.11 14.92
C GLY A 252 26.04 -11.22 13.97
N ARG A 253 25.95 -11.44 12.65
CA ARG A 253 26.53 -10.55 11.64
C ARG A 253 25.46 -9.64 11.06
N ARG A 254 25.79 -8.34 10.99
CA ARG A 254 24.94 -7.31 10.36
C ARG A 254 25.48 -6.91 9.01
N TYR A 255 24.59 -6.78 8.04
CA TYR A 255 24.88 -6.25 6.71
C TYR A 255 23.68 -5.42 6.24
N TRP A 256 23.92 -4.52 5.29
CA TRP A 256 22.91 -3.57 4.85
C TRP A 256 22.94 -3.34 3.35
N TRP A 257 21.78 -2.98 2.80
CA TRP A 257 21.58 -2.66 1.39
C TRP A 257 21.03 -1.24 1.25
N GLN A 258 21.54 -0.51 0.26
CA GLN A 258 21.00 0.80 -0.10
C GLN A 258 19.84 0.63 -1.10
N PRO A 259 18.71 1.35 -0.95
CA PRO A 259 17.55 1.21 -1.82
C PRO A 259 17.79 1.42 -3.32
N TYR A 260 18.80 2.21 -3.68
CA TYR A 260 19.15 2.52 -5.08
C TYR A 260 20.08 1.50 -5.73
N ASN A 261 20.68 0.60 -4.94
CA ASN A 261 21.53 -0.49 -5.44
C ASN A 261 20.72 -1.81 -5.56
N LEU A 262 19.38 -1.70 -5.56
CA LEU A 262 18.44 -2.81 -5.60
C LEU A 262 17.88 -3.04 -7.00
#